data_AF-A0A0D0B117-F1
#
_entry.id   AF-A0A0D0B117-F1
#
_cell.length_a   1.000
_cell.length_b   1.000
_cell.length_c   1.000
_cell.angle_alpha   90.00
_cell.angle_beta   90.00
_cell.angle_gamma   90.00
#
_symmetry.space_group_name_H-M   'P 1'
#
loop_
_entity.id
_entity.type
_entity.pdbx_description
1 polymer ?
#
loop_
_entity_poly.entity_id
_entity_poly.type
_entity_poly.pdbx_seq_one_letter_code
_entity_poly.pdbx_strand_id
1 'polypeptide(L)'
;MGPSASPGATALGCVTLVDATGHHHDIPINFCTSYQQLNNMLRVLFERDAIEAQIQKWYIEEGEYDLCIDEGMQVTPLTSRKWSSIEAGTKIVMRVTIKQRTDTLSEVKYNCGFCGALNHLGVKSVNYQFRGRTVCSTD
;
A
#
# COMPACT_ATOMS: atom_id res chain seq x y z
N MET A 1 -40.55 -0.56 -32.64
CA MET A 1 -39.41 0.20 -32.09
C MET A 1 -38.91 -0.57 -30.89
N GLY A 2 -37.83 -1.34 -31.05
CA GLY A 2 -37.18 -2.00 -29.91
C GLY A 2 -36.26 -1.01 -29.18
N PRO A 3 -35.96 -1.21 -27.89
CA PRO A 3 -35.02 -0.36 -27.20
C PRO A 3 -33.62 -0.61 -27.76
N SER A 4 -32.99 0.45 -28.29
CA SER A 4 -31.59 0.44 -28.69
C SER A 4 -30.74 0.17 -27.45
N ALA A 5 -30.06 -0.98 -27.42
CA ALA A 5 -29.01 -1.24 -26.44
C ALA A 5 -27.90 -0.20 -26.64
N SER A 6 -27.62 0.58 -25.61
CA SER A 6 -26.46 1.47 -25.56
C SER A 6 -25.17 0.66 -25.74
N PRO A 7 -24.16 1.17 -26.47
CA PRO A 7 -22.88 0.50 -26.62
C PRO A 7 -22.30 0.21 -25.24
N GLY A 8 -21.95 -1.05 -25.00
CA GLY A 8 -21.59 -1.58 -23.69
C GLY A 8 -20.60 -0.68 -22.97
N ALA A 9 -21.00 -0.21 -21.79
CA ALA A 9 -20.05 0.17 -20.76
C ALA A 9 -19.26 -1.10 -20.44
N THR A 10 -18.09 -1.25 -21.06
CA THR A 10 -17.12 -2.27 -20.66
C THR A 10 -16.85 -1.99 -19.18
N ALA A 11 -17.37 -2.84 -18.30
CA ALA A 11 -17.08 -2.73 -16.87
C ALA A 11 -15.55 -2.83 -16.76
N LEU A 12 -14.90 -1.69 -16.51
CA LEU A 12 -13.46 -1.64 -16.38
C LEU A 12 -13.14 -2.42 -15.11
N GLY A 13 -12.38 -3.51 -15.25
CA GLY A 13 -12.01 -4.31 -14.09
C GLY A 13 -11.20 -3.50 -13.07
N CYS A 14 -11.32 -3.87 -11.80
CA CYS A 14 -10.56 -3.26 -10.72
C CYS A 14 -9.50 -4.23 -10.19
N VAL A 15 -8.41 -3.66 -9.69
CA VAL A 15 -7.40 -4.29 -8.84
C VAL A 15 -7.69 -3.88 -7.41
N THR A 16 -7.57 -4.80 -6.46
CA THR A 16 -7.65 -4.44 -5.03
C THR A 16 -6.26 -4.06 -4.55
N LEU A 17 -6.07 -2.81 -4.18
CA LEU A 17 -4.89 -2.35 -3.47
C LEU A 17 -5.14 -2.44 -1.96
N VAL A 18 -4.30 -3.18 -1.24
CA VAL A 18 -4.22 -3.11 0.22
C VAL A 18 -3.09 -2.17 0.58
N ASP A 19 -3.42 -1.07 1.25
CA ASP A 19 -2.44 -0.08 1.67
C ASP A 19 -1.61 -0.56 2.87
N ALA A 20 -0.60 0.21 3.28
CA ALA A 20 0.31 -0.20 4.36
C ALA A 20 -0.37 -0.27 5.73
N THR A 21 -1.58 0.30 5.87
CA THR A 21 -2.41 0.22 7.07
C THR A 21 -3.41 -0.95 7.03
N GLY A 22 -3.45 -1.67 5.90
CA GLY A 22 -4.37 -2.79 5.69
C GLY A 22 -5.73 -2.39 5.12
N HIS A 23 -5.94 -1.13 4.72
CA HIS A 23 -7.18 -0.71 4.08
C HIS A 23 -7.21 -1.11 2.61
N HIS A 24 -8.39 -1.52 2.14
CA HIS A 24 -8.61 -1.97 0.78
C HIS A 24 -9.14 -0.82 -0.08
N HIS A 25 -8.57 -0.67 -1.27
CA HIS A 25 -8.95 0.33 -2.26
C HIS A 25 -9.15 -0.34 -3.61
N ASP A 26 -10.27 -0.09 -4.26
CA ASP A 26 -10.49 -0.55 -5.63
C ASP A 26 -9.87 0.44 -6.61
N ILE A 27 -8.83 -0.02 -7.31
CA ILE A 27 -8.09 0.77 -8.28
C ILE A 27 -8.47 0.31 -9.69
N PRO A 28 -8.98 1.20 -10.55
CA PRO A 28 -9.27 0.85 -11.93
C PRO A 28 -8.01 0.35 -12.66
N ILE A 29 -8.13 -0.76 -13.40
CA ILE A 29 -6.98 -1.47 -13.99
C ILE A 29 -6.12 -0.60 -14.93
N ASN A 30 -6.70 0.44 -15.53
CA ASN A 30 -5.96 1.38 -16.39
C ASN A 30 -4.91 2.21 -15.64
N PHE A 31 -4.98 2.31 -14.31
CA PHE A 31 -3.92 2.90 -13.50
C PHE A 31 -2.81 1.91 -13.15
N CYS A 32 -3.02 0.61 -13.37
CA CYS A 32 -2.09 -0.45 -13.01
C CYS A 32 -1.23 -0.93 -14.19
N THR A 33 -1.11 -0.16 -15.27
CA THR A 33 -0.33 -0.58 -16.45
C THR A 33 1.17 -0.36 -16.30
N SER A 34 1.58 0.48 -15.34
CA SER A 34 2.99 0.75 -15.04
C SER A 34 3.17 1.27 -13.61
N TYR A 35 4.40 1.16 -13.12
CA TYR A 35 4.78 1.73 -11.81
C TYR A 35 4.46 3.21 -11.70
N GLN A 36 4.79 4.00 -12.72
CA GLN A 36 4.60 5.44 -12.69
C GLN A 36 3.12 5.81 -12.60
N GLN A 37 2.24 5.14 -13.35
CA GLN A 37 0.80 5.42 -13.30
C GLN A 37 0.20 5.04 -11.95
N LEU A 38 0.53 3.86 -11.43
CA LEU A 38 0.01 3.43 -10.12
C LEU A 38 0.54 4.35 -9.02
N ASN A 39 1.83 4.70 -9.05
CA ASN A 39 2.43 5.61 -8.08
C ASN A 39 1.78 7.02 -8.11
N ASN A 40 1.46 7.55 -9.29
CA ASN A 40 0.72 8.80 -9.40
C ASN A 40 -0.68 8.69 -8.77
N MET A 41 -1.37 7.56 -8.98
CA MET A 41 -2.67 7.30 -8.36
C MET A 41 -2.55 7.20 -6.82
N LEU A 42 -1.51 6.54 -6.30
CA LEU A 42 -1.27 6.45 -4.85
C LEU A 42 -1.10 7.84 -4.22
N ARG A 43 -0.36 8.74 -4.88
CA ARG A 43 -0.18 10.12 -4.38
C ARG A 43 -1.49 10.89 -4.25
N VAL A 44 -2.41 10.70 -5.19
CA VAL A 44 -3.76 11.29 -5.14
C VAL A 44 -4.60 10.60 -4.05
N LEU A 45 -4.51 9.27 -3.95
CA LEU A 45 -5.24 8.49 -2.94
C LEU A 45 -4.90 8.96 -1.51
N PHE A 46 -3.63 9.28 -1.27
CA PHE A 46 -3.12 9.69 0.03
C PHE A 46 -2.98 11.21 0.20
N GLU A 47 -3.68 12.00 -0.61
CA GLU A 47 -3.70 13.47 -0.49
C GLU A 47 -4.61 13.99 0.64
N ARG A 48 -5.27 13.08 1.39
CA ARG A 48 -6.21 13.42 2.45
C ARG A 48 -5.53 13.91 3.74
N ASP A 49 -6.24 14.72 4.51
CA ASP A 49 -5.79 15.26 5.82
C ASP A 49 -5.70 14.23 6.96
N ALA A 50 -6.04 12.96 6.71
CA ALA A 50 -5.86 11.91 7.70
C ALA A 50 -4.36 11.65 7.93
N ILE A 51 -3.96 11.56 9.20
CA ILE A 51 -2.56 11.31 9.58
C ILE A 51 -2.01 10.06 8.91
N GLU A 52 -2.80 8.99 8.81
CA GLU A 52 -2.42 7.73 8.16
C GLU A 52 -2.12 7.91 6.67
N ALA A 53 -2.88 8.76 5.98
CA ALA A 53 -2.64 9.08 4.57
C ALA A 53 -1.36 9.90 4.42
N GLN A 54 -1.14 10.90 5.29
CA GLN A 54 0.07 11.71 5.29
C GLN A 54 1.34 10.88 5.51
N ILE A 55 1.30 9.94 6.47
CA ILE A 55 2.42 9.03 6.73
C ILE A 55 2.71 8.16 5.50
N GLN A 56 1.68 7.56 4.89
CA GLN A 56 1.86 6.72 3.71
C GLN A 56 2.38 7.51 2.51
N LYS A 57 1.89 8.74 2.31
CA LYS A 57 2.40 9.67 1.29
C LYS A 57 3.88 9.98 1.52
N TRP A 58 4.30 10.25 2.76
CA TRP A 58 5.70 10.50 3.09
C TRP A 58 6.60 9.32 2.69
N TYR A 59 6.22 8.08 3.02
CA TYR A 59 6.99 6.90 2.58
C TYR A 59 7.04 6.75 1.06
N ILE A 60 5.97 7.12 0.34
CA ILE A 60 5.96 7.11 -1.13
C ILE A 60 6.93 8.14 -1.70
N GLU A 61 6.99 9.33 -1.10
CA GLU A 61 7.87 10.41 -1.52
C GLU A 61 9.35 10.09 -1.26
N GLU A 62 9.65 9.45 -0.13
CA GLU A 62 11.00 8.97 0.22
C GLU A 62 11.42 7.70 -0.57
N GLY A 63 10.49 7.10 -1.32
CA GLY A 63 10.74 5.83 -2.02
C GLY A 63 10.94 4.65 -1.05
N GLU A 64 10.43 4.76 0.17
CA GLU A 64 10.55 3.78 1.24
C GLU A 64 9.30 2.91 1.33
N TYR A 65 8.92 2.35 0.18
CA TYR A 65 7.84 1.40 0.06
C TYR A 65 8.10 0.43 -1.10
N ASP A 66 7.42 -0.72 -1.06
CA ASP A 66 7.29 -1.59 -2.22
C ASP A 66 5.83 -1.92 -2.50
N LEU A 67 5.60 -2.38 -3.74
CA LEU A 67 4.33 -2.91 -4.19
C LEU A 67 4.53 -4.39 -4.49
N CYS A 68 3.61 -5.21 -4.04
CA CYS A 68 3.66 -6.66 -4.22
C CYS A 68 2.35 -7.18 -4.78
N ILE A 69 2.40 -8.24 -5.57
CA ILE A 69 1.21 -9.03 -5.91
C ILE A 69 1.02 -10.07 -4.81
N ASP A 70 -0.20 -10.14 -4.28
CA ASP A 70 -0.63 -11.17 -3.34
C ASP A 70 -1.47 -12.21 -4.07
N GLU A 71 -0.91 -13.41 -4.24
CA GLU A 71 -1.55 -14.58 -4.86
C GLU A 71 -2.08 -15.55 -3.77
N GLY A 72 -2.33 -15.04 -2.56
CA GLY A 72 -2.85 -15.77 -1.41
C GLY A 72 -1.78 -16.54 -0.64
N MET A 73 -1.06 -17.45 -1.30
CA MET A 73 0.03 -18.20 -0.66
C MET A 73 1.39 -17.53 -0.77
N GLN A 74 1.54 -16.63 -1.75
CA GLN A 74 2.80 -15.96 -2.04
C GLN A 74 2.57 -14.47 -2.24
N VAL A 75 3.42 -13.67 -1.60
CA VAL A 75 3.49 -12.23 -1.81
C VAL A 75 4.79 -11.94 -2.54
N THR A 76 4.69 -11.45 -3.76
CA THR A 76 5.86 -11.26 -4.63
C THR A 76 6.03 -9.81 -5.03
N PRO A 77 7.25 -9.24 -4.96
CA PRO A 77 7.48 -7.86 -5.39
C PRO A 77 7.10 -7.63 -6.84
N LEU A 78 6.45 -6.50 -7.09
CA LEU A 78 6.00 -6.06 -8.39
C LEU A 78 7.18 -5.39 -9.12
N THR A 79 7.86 -6.18 -9.94
CA THR A 79 9.00 -5.71 -10.75
C THR A 79 8.55 -5.29 -12.14
N SER A 80 9.44 -4.66 -12.92
CA SER A 80 9.16 -4.17 -14.27
C SER A 80 8.54 -5.21 -15.23
N ARG A 81 8.80 -6.51 -15.00
CA ARG A 81 8.28 -7.60 -15.84
C ARG A 81 6.88 -8.06 -15.46
N LYS A 82 6.38 -7.68 -14.28
CA LYS A 82 5.10 -8.16 -13.73
C LYS A 82 3.93 -7.22 -13.97
N TRP A 83 4.15 -6.00 -14.46
CA TRP A 83 3.06 -5.08 -14.78
C TRP A 83 2.12 -5.63 -15.86
N SER A 84 2.65 -6.37 -16.84
CA SER A 84 1.85 -7.00 -17.88
C SER A 84 1.00 -8.17 -17.41
N SER A 85 1.25 -8.72 -16.21
CA SER A 85 0.45 -9.81 -15.65
C SER A 85 -0.65 -9.31 -14.71
N ILE A 86 -0.81 -8.00 -14.53
CA ILE A 86 -1.89 -7.45 -13.71
C ILE A 86 -3.19 -7.51 -14.50
N GLU A 87 -4.14 -8.27 -13.96
CA GLU A 87 -5.49 -8.37 -14.49
C GLU A 87 -6.54 -7.92 -13.46
N ALA A 88 -7.80 -7.83 -13.89
CA ALA A 88 -8.90 -7.51 -13.00
C ALA A 88 -9.01 -8.58 -11.90
N GLY A 89 -9.21 -8.16 -10.65
CA GLY A 89 -9.22 -9.05 -9.49
C GLY A 89 -7.84 -9.29 -8.87
N THR A 90 -6.75 -8.82 -9.49
CA THR A 90 -5.42 -8.87 -8.87
C THR A 90 -5.44 -8.13 -7.54
N LYS A 91 -4.76 -8.70 -6.54
CA LYS A 91 -4.52 -8.03 -5.25
C LYS A 91 -3.09 -7.50 -5.21
N ILE A 92 -2.96 -6.19 -5.10
CA ILE A 92 -1.68 -5.51 -4.88
C ILE A 92 -1.60 -5.10 -3.41
N VAL A 93 -0.47 -5.33 -2.78
CA VAL A 93 -0.19 -4.92 -1.40
C VAL A 93 0.93 -3.89 -1.41
N MET A 94 0.68 -2.74 -0.79
CA MET A 94 1.70 -1.74 -0.49
C MET A 94 2.32 -2.06 0.87
N ARG A 95 3.65 -2.04 0.94
CA ARG A 95 4.38 -2.21 2.22
C ARG A 95 5.39 -1.09 2.38
N VAL A 96 5.41 -0.48 3.56
CA VAL A 96 6.47 0.48 3.91
C VAL A 96 7.76 -0.29 4.19
N THR A 97 8.88 0.23 3.69
CA THR A 97 10.20 -0.35 3.89
C THR A 97 10.91 0.43 4.99
N ILE A 98 11.11 -0.21 6.14
CA ILE A 98 11.86 0.35 7.25
C ILE A 98 13.33 -0.06 7.12
N LYS A 99 14.22 0.91 6.89
CA LYS A 99 15.68 0.69 6.92
C LYS A 99 16.21 0.94 8.31
N GLN A 100 16.85 -0.06 8.91
CA GLN A 100 17.49 0.12 10.20
C GLN A 100 18.79 -0.67 10.35
N ARG A 101 19.76 -0.07 11.05
CA ARG A 101 20.98 -0.76 11.48
C ARG A 101 20.67 -1.54 12.75
N THR A 102 20.68 -2.87 12.64
CA THR A 102 20.50 -3.77 13.77
C THR A 102 21.86 -4.10 14.38
N ASP A 103 22.18 -3.49 15.52
CA ASP A 103 23.48 -3.70 16.17
C ASP A 103 23.47 -4.87 17.19
N THR A 104 22.33 -5.49 17.51
CA THR A 104 22.26 -6.61 18.47
C THR A 104 21.08 -7.56 18.24
N LEU A 105 21.23 -8.82 18.69
CA LEU A 105 20.23 -9.92 18.69
C LEU A 105 19.00 -9.66 19.60
N SER A 106 18.84 -8.45 20.12
CA SER A 106 17.79 -8.07 21.05
C SER A 106 17.01 -6.89 20.50
N GLU A 107 15.69 -7.09 20.36
CA GLU A 107 14.65 -6.08 20.14
C GLU A 107 14.94 -5.02 19.04
N VAL A 108 14.33 -5.21 17.86
CA VAL A 108 14.41 -4.23 16.78
C VAL A 108 13.61 -2.99 17.18
N LYS A 109 14.29 -1.95 17.65
CA LYS A 109 13.67 -0.67 17.99
C LYS A 109 13.65 0.23 16.75
N TYR A 110 12.47 0.53 16.22
CA TYR A 110 12.23 1.39 15.08
C TYR A 110 11.99 2.84 15.47
N ASN A 111 12.79 3.79 14.96
CA ASN A 111 12.46 5.21 15.07
C ASN A 111 11.64 5.65 13.86
N CYS A 112 10.43 6.14 14.09
CA CYS A 112 9.53 6.64 13.05
C CYS A 112 10.16 7.85 12.34
N GLY A 113 10.44 7.72 11.04
CA GLY A 113 11.00 8.81 10.25
C GLY A 113 10.07 10.02 10.13
N PHE A 114 8.77 9.82 10.29
CA PHE A 114 7.75 10.87 10.21
C PHE A 114 7.60 11.67 11.53
N CYS A 115 7.46 11.00 12.67
CA CYS A 115 7.16 11.67 13.96
C CYS A 115 8.22 11.50 15.06
N GLY A 116 9.29 10.74 14.82
CA GLY A 116 10.34 10.49 15.81
C GLY A 116 9.97 9.50 16.93
N ALA A 117 8.79 8.87 16.86
CA ALA A 117 8.37 7.89 17.85
C ALA A 117 9.21 6.61 17.79
N LEU A 118 9.61 6.10 18.96
CA LEU A 118 10.31 4.82 19.08
C LEU A 118 9.31 3.66 19.22
N ASN A 119 9.31 2.76 18.26
CA ASN A 119 8.46 1.59 18.17
C ASN A 119 9.27 0.31 18.42
N HIS A 120 8.72 -0.63 19.17
CA HIS A 120 9.33 -1.93 19.40
C HIS A 120 8.78 -2.93 18.38
N LEU A 121 9.57 -3.28 17.36
CA LEU A 121 9.17 -4.26 16.35
C LEU A 121 9.42 -5.66 16.92
N GLY A 122 8.33 -6.37 17.26
CA GLY A 122 8.41 -7.79 17.56
C GLY A 122 8.91 -8.56 16.34
N VAL A 123 9.91 -9.44 16.53
CA VAL A 123 10.41 -10.33 15.47
C VAL A 123 9.35 -11.39 15.18
N LYS A 124 8.38 -11.05 14.33
CA LYS A 124 7.54 -11.91 13.47
C LYS A 124 6.42 -11.03 12.90
N SER A 125 6.48 -10.81 11.58
CA SER A 125 5.35 -10.41 10.71
C SER A 125 4.31 -9.50 11.38
N VAL A 126 4.44 -8.19 11.18
CA VAL A 126 3.46 -7.21 11.69
C VAL A 126 2.11 -7.47 11.03
N ASN A 127 1.28 -8.25 11.72
CA ASN A 127 -0.15 -8.33 11.52
C ASN A 127 -0.72 -7.18 12.35
N TYR A 128 -1.10 -6.08 11.71
CA TYR A 128 -1.77 -4.98 12.40
C TYR A 128 -3.19 -5.42 12.77
N GLN A 129 -3.31 -6.21 13.84
CA GLN A 129 -4.54 -6.22 14.62
C GLN A 129 -4.51 -4.97 15.49
N PHE A 130 -5.20 -3.94 15.02
CA PHE A 130 -5.47 -2.73 15.78
C PHE A 130 -6.36 -3.10 16.98
N ARG A 131 -5.75 -3.49 18.09
CA ARG A 131 -6.36 -3.50 19.42
C ARG A 131 -5.43 -2.79 20.39
N GLY A 132 -5.56 -1.48 20.41
CA GLY A 132 -4.88 -0.62 21.36
C GLY A 132 -4.69 0.76 20.75
N ARG A 133 -5.56 1.69 21.13
CA ARG A 133 -5.37 3.12 20.86
C ARG A 133 -4.03 3.54 21.46
N THR A 134 -3.02 3.76 20.62
CA THR A 134 -1.98 4.74 20.91
C THR A 134 -2.24 5.93 20.01
N VAL A 135 -3.05 6.85 20.56
CA VAL A 135 -3.18 8.21 20.06
C VAL A 135 -1.80 8.84 20.21
N CYS A 136 -1.27 9.43 19.13
CA CYS A 136 -0.09 10.28 19.21
C CYS A 136 -0.41 11.43 20.18
N SER A 137 0.09 11.37 21.41
CA SER A 137 -0.04 12.46 22.38
C SER A 137 0.97 13.53 22.01
N THR A 138 0.48 14.71 21.65
CA THR A 138 1.27 15.92 21.59
C THR A 138 1.30 16.52 23.00
N ASP A 139 2.47 16.48 23.64
CA ASP A 139 2.84 17.47 24.66
C ASP A 139 3.60 18.62 23.99
#